data_AF-A0A239HQ12-F1
#
_entry.id   AF-A0A239HQ12-F1
#
_cell.length_a   1.000
_cell.length_b   1.000
_cell.length_c   1.000
_cell.angle_alpha   90.00
_cell.angle_beta   90.00
_cell.angle_gamma   90.00
#
_symmetry.space_group_name_H-M   'P 1'
#
loop_
_entity.id
_entity.type
_entity.pdbx_description
1 polymer ?
#
loop_
_entity_poly.entity_id
_entity_poly.type
_entity_poly.pdbx_seq_one_letter_code
_entity_poly.pdbx_strand_id
1 'polypeptide(L)'
;MKHLKNIFLLLSFSSLLFVLSCGSSEEVTVDLSDVEFSFDASNPPIDQEIINNLLGSNDNNGITIGSHLSTANAMTAYLGFFQSQPNAAQSNTPIGSCGGDALVYTYTSSVEGQTISIAYQICETSDKYIFQLFISENGSDFNEFMYAEETKGERRQGFMEIYAADISDAGTGSTPFIKYTWEESTDGTFEFIVTDNSGEFQLTINVNSDQSGSLDYVVSGNLSYEATWNATGTAGTYIYYDSEGNVTAEGNWPAQ
;
A
#
# COMPACT_ATOMS: atom_id res chain seq x y z
N MET A 1 32.20 79.96 37.71
CA MET A 1 32.45 79.28 38.99
C MET A 1 31.20 78.49 39.37
N LYS A 2 31.36 77.17 39.57
CA LYS A 2 30.53 76.26 40.40
C LYS A 2 29.03 76.13 40.01
N HIS A 3 28.64 75.02 39.36
CA HIS A 3 28.09 73.78 39.98
C HIS A 3 26.65 73.99 40.50
N LEU A 4 25.63 73.14 40.31
CA LEU A 4 25.54 71.71 40.03
C LEU A 4 24.03 71.36 39.80
N LYS A 5 23.76 70.39 38.93
CA LYS A 5 22.75 69.31 39.01
C LYS A 5 21.26 69.60 39.27
N ASN A 6 20.42 69.12 38.33
CA ASN A 6 19.39 68.08 38.50
C ASN A 6 18.78 67.83 37.10
N ILE A 7 19.26 66.85 36.33
CA ILE A 7 18.75 65.47 36.25
C ILE A 7 17.22 65.44 36.24
N PHE A 8 16.63 65.50 35.05
CA PHE A 8 15.37 64.83 34.76
C PHE A 8 15.54 64.02 33.48
N LEU A 9 15.44 62.72 33.69
CA LEU A 9 15.60 61.62 32.76
C LEU A 9 14.26 61.42 32.06
N LEU A 10 14.20 61.64 30.76
CA LEU A 10 13.09 61.19 29.92
C LEU A 10 13.72 60.61 28.65
N LEU A 11 13.83 59.28 28.66
CA LEU A 11 14.27 58.47 27.54
C LEU A 11 13.36 58.75 26.34
N SER A 12 13.88 59.45 25.33
CA SER A 12 13.36 59.34 23.97
C SER A 12 13.91 58.04 23.38
N PHE A 13 13.21 56.93 23.60
CA PHE A 13 13.45 55.68 22.90
C PHE A 13 12.98 55.87 21.45
N SER A 14 13.87 56.43 20.63
CA SER A 14 13.64 56.62 19.20
C SER A 14 13.63 55.24 18.55
N SER A 15 12.42 54.78 18.29
CA SER A 15 12.01 53.71 17.38
C SER A 15 13.01 53.44 16.24
N LEU A 16 13.85 52.42 16.44
CA LEU A 16 14.39 51.63 15.34
C LEU A 16 13.31 50.60 14.98
N LEU A 17 12.49 50.95 14.00
CA LEU A 17 11.67 49.98 13.28
C LEU A 17 12.62 49.07 12.49
N PHE A 18 13.06 47.98 13.09
CA PHE A 18 13.42 46.81 12.31
C PHE A 18 12.12 46.30 11.67
N VAL A 19 11.90 46.68 10.42
CA VAL A 19 11.03 45.93 9.52
C VAL A 19 11.76 44.61 9.29
N LEU A 20 11.58 43.66 10.21
CA LEU A 20 11.67 42.26 9.84
C LEU A 20 10.58 42.08 8.80
N SER A 21 10.98 42.15 7.54
CA SER A 21 10.27 41.47 6.48
C SER A 21 10.15 40.02 6.96
N CYS A 22 9.00 39.69 7.54
CA CYS A 22 8.38 38.41 7.29
C CYS A 22 8.34 38.30 5.77
N GLY A 23 9.39 37.74 5.17
CA GLY A 23 9.16 36.92 4.00
C GLY A 23 8.09 35.95 4.47
N SER A 24 6.88 36.13 3.98
CA SER A 24 5.92 35.05 3.92
C SER A 24 6.70 33.92 3.27
N SER A 25 7.18 32.99 4.09
CA SER A 25 7.51 31.68 3.59
C SER A 25 6.24 31.28 2.87
N GLU A 26 6.27 31.31 1.54
CA GLU A 26 5.34 30.55 0.74
C GLU A 26 5.41 29.17 1.38
N GLU A 27 4.35 28.80 2.11
CA GLU A 27 4.18 27.42 2.50
C GLU A 27 4.19 26.69 1.18
N VAL A 28 5.28 25.97 0.93
CA VAL A 28 5.38 25.06 -0.20
C VAL A 28 4.34 24.01 0.11
N THR A 29 3.12 24.22 -0.37
CA THR A 29 2.08 23.21 -0.35
C THR A 29 2.59 22.12 -1.26
N VAL A 30 2.97 21.00 -0.67
CA VAL A 30 3.31 19.79 -1.41
C VAL A 30 2.07 19.38 -2.20
N ASP A 31 2.21 19.34 -3.52
CA ASP A 31 1.12 18.91 -4.39
C ASP A 31 1.14 17.38 -4.47
N LEU A 32 0.21 16.76 -3.74
CA LEU A 32 0.06 15.31 -3.67
C LEU A 32 -0.92 14.77 -4.73
N SER A 33 -1.47 15.61 -5.61
CA SER A 33 -2.51 15.18 -6.56
C SER A 33 -2.03 14.17 -7.59
N ASP A 34 -0.73 14.16 -7.86
CA ASP A 34 -0.09 13.31 -8.87
C ASP A 34 0.64 12.11 -8.24
N VAL A 35 0.52 11.92 -6.92
CA VAL A 35 1.11 10.78 -6.21
C VAL A 35 0.23 9.55 -6.44
N GLU A 36 0.79 8.56 -7.09
CA GLU A 36 0.14 7.28 -7.38
C GLU A 36 0.91 6.13 -6.74
N PHE A 37 0.18 5.04 -6.46
CA PHE A 37 0.78 3.79 -6.02
C PHE A 37 1.47 3.11 -7.20
N SER A 38 2.58 2.39 -6.96
CA SER A 38 3.30 1.72 -8.06
C SER A 38 2.51 0.63 -8.79
N PHE A 39 1.42 0.16 -8.20
CA PHE A 39 0.54 -0.86 -8.76
C PHE A 39 -0.86 -0.31 -8.94
N ASP A 40 -1.53 -0.75 -10.00
CA ASP A 40 -2.96 -0.54 -10.20
C ASP A 40 -3.55 -1.66 -11.07
N ALA A 41 -4.82 -1.53 -11.46
CA ALA A 41 -5.48 -2.52 -12.30
C ALA A 41 -4.89 -2.64 -13.72
N SER A 42 -4.18 -1.61 -14.21
CA SER A 42 -3.51 -1.57 -15.51
C SER A 42 -2.05 -2.00 -15.45
N ASN A 43 -1.40 -1.84 -14.29
CA ASN A 43 -0.04 -2.22 -13.99
C ASN A 43 0.01 -3.08 -12.71
N PRO A 44 -0.50 -4.32 -12.77
CA PRO A 44 -0.49 -5.20 -11.61
C PRO A 44 0.93 -5.69 -11.27
N PRO A 45 1.15 -6.17 -10.02
CA PRO A 45 2.34 -6.90 -9.59
C PRO A 45 2.90 -7.92 -10.59
N ILE A 46 2.00 -8.72 -11.15
CA ILE A 46 2.30 -9.86 -12.03
C ILE A 46 1.50 -9.68 -13.32
N ASP A 47 2.14 -9.90 -14.46
CA ASP A 47 1.49 -9.79 -15.77
C ASP A 47 0.24 -10.68 -15.86
N GLN A 48 -0.89 -10.05 -16.20
CA GLN A 48 -2.18 -10.72 -16.31
C GLN A 48 -2.20 -11.77 -17.44
N GLU A 49 -1.39 -11.63 -18.49
CA GLU A 49 -1.27 -12.62 -19.56
C GLU A 49 -0.70 -13.94 -19.03
N ILE A 50 0.28 -13.89 -18.13
CA ILE A 50 0.88 -15.07 -17.49
C ILE A 50 -0.17 -15.80 -16.65
N ILE A 51 -0.90 -15.05 -15.83
CA ILE A 51 -1.99 -15.59 -15.01
C ILE A 51 -3.05 -16.25 -15.91
N ASN A 52 -3.44 -15.60 -17.00
CA ASN A 52 -4.43 -16.14 -17.93
C ASN A 52 -3.94 -17.44 -18.61
N ASN A 53 -2.66 -17.51 -18.98
CA ASN A 53 -2.07 -18.72 -19.58
C ASN A 53 -2.04 -19.89 -18.59
N LEU A 54 -1.69 -19.61 -17.33
CA LEU A 54 -1.69 -20.57 -16.24
C LEU A 54 -3.10 -21.10 -15.94
N LEU A 55 -4.08 -20.21 -15.78
CA LEU A 55 -5.48 -20.56 -15.53
C LEU A 55 -6.14 -21.27 -16.72
N GLY A 56 -5.64 -21.01 -17.94
CA GLY A 56 -6.06 -21.70 -19.17
C GLY A 56 -5.36 -23.05 -19.41
N SER A 57 -4.44 -23.47 -18.52
CA SER A 57 -3.73 -24.75 -18.62
C SER A 57 -4.69 -25.93 -18.50
N ASN A 58 -4.37 -27.04 -19.17
CA ASN A 58 -5.05 -28.32 -18.95
C ASN A 58 -4.43 -29.15 -17.81
N ASP A 59 -3.34 -28.65 -17.20
CA ASP A 59 -2.68 -29.26 -16.04
C ASP A 59 -3.10 -28.55 -14.75
N ASN A 60 -3.55 -29.32 -13.75
CA ASN A 60 -4.01 -28.77 -12.48
C ASN A 60 -2.94 -27.93 -11.77
N ASN A 61 -1.66 -28.26 -11.91
CA ASN A 61 -0.58 -27.50 -11.27
C ASN A 61 -0.43 -26.11 -11.90
N GLY A 62 -0.56 -26.01 -13.23
CA GLY A 62 -0.60 -24.70 -13.90
C GLY A 62 -1.76 -23.84 -13.38
N ILE A 63 -2.95 -24.42 -13.23
CA ILE A 63 -4.13 -23.72 -12.68
C ILE A 63 -3.90 -23.28 -11.23
N THR A 64 -3.31 -24.14 -10.39
CA THR A 64 -2.98 -23.83 -8.99
C THR A 64 -2.01 -22.65 -8.91
N ILE A 65 -0.93 -22.65 -9.70
CA ILE A 65 0.03 -21.54 -9.76
C ILE A 65 -0.68 -20.25 -10.16
N GLY A 66 -1.46 -20.26 -11.25
CA GLY A 66 -2.22 -19.09 -11.69
C GLY A 66 -3.18 -18.54 -10.62
N SER A 67 -3.79 -19.42 -9.82
CA SER A 67 -4.65 -19.03 -8.70
C SER A 67 -3.86 -18.33 -7.59
N HIS A 68 -2.68 -18.82 -7.24
CA HIS A 68 -1.80 -18.16 -6.26
C HIS A 68 -1.29 -16.80 -6.76
N LEU A 69 -0.85 -16.71 -8.02
CA LEU A 69 -0.42 -15.43 -8.61
C LEU A 69 -1.59 -14.42 -8.64
N SER A 70 -2.82 -14.87 -8.86
CA SER A 70 -4.02 -14.01 -8.78
C SER A 70 -4.23 -13.42 -7.39
N THR A 71 -3.89 -14.15 -6.32
CA THR A 71 -3.96 -13.64 -4.93
C THR A 71 -3.03 -12.45 -4.72
N ALA A 72 -1.83 -12.46 -5.31
CA ALA A 72 -0.93 -11.30 -5.25
C ALA A 72 -1.54 -10.10 -5.99
N ASN A 73 -2.08 -10.30 -7.18
CA ASN A 73 -2.74 -9.24 -7.95
C ASN A 73 -4.04 -8.71 -7.31
N ALA A 74 -4.66 -9.47 -6.39
CA ALA A 74 -5.89 -9.06 -5.71
C ALA A 74 -5.73 -7.73 -4.94
N MET A 75 -4.49 -7.38 -4.54
CA MET A 75 -4.22 -6.08 -3.90
C MET A 75 -4.68 -4.88 -4.75
N THR A 76 -4.60 -5.00 -6.08
CA THR A 76 -4.95 -3.92 -7.02
C THR A 76 -6.43 -3.53 -6.97
N ALA A 77 -7.30 -4.43 -6.49
CA ALA A 77 -8.71 -4.12 -6.30
C ALA A 77 -8.93 -3.05 -5.22
N TYR A 78 -8.12 -3.06 -4.16
CA TYR A 78 -8.18 -2.04 -3.11
C TYR A 78 -7.63 -0.70 -3.58
N LEU A 79 -6.70 -0.72 -4.54
CA LEU A 79 -6.11 0.49 -5.09
C LEU A 79 -7.10 1.27 -5.97
N GLY A 80 -8.16 0.61 -6.46
CA GLY A 80 -9.26 1.27 -7.17
C GLY A 80 -9.97 2.36 -6.35
N PHE A 81 -9.91 2.32 -5.02
CA PHE A 81 -10.48 3.36 -4.16
C PHE A 81 -9.73 4.70 -4.22
N PHE A 82 -8.44 4.69 -4.58
CA PHE A 82 -7.62 5.90 -4.69
C PHE A 82 -7.78 6.62 -6.04
N GLN A 83 -8.57 6.08 -6.97
CA GLN A 83 -8.83 6.74 -8.23
C GLN A 83 -9.66 8.02 -8.03
N SER A 84 -9.40 9.04 -8.85
CA SER A 84 -10.09 10.32 -8.79
C SER A 84 -11.60 10.16 -8.90
N GLN A 85 -12.32 10.42 -7.80
CA GLN A 85 -13.78 10.50 -7.78
C GLN A 85 -14.18 11.96 -8.07
N PRO A 86 -14.85 12.26 -9.20
CA PRO A 86 -15.08 13.63 -9.65
C PRO A 86 -15.92 14.48 -8.69
N ASN A 87 -16.62 13.85 -7.74
CA ASN A 87 -17.46 14.52 -6.74
C ASN A 87 -16.91 14.36 -5.30
N ALA A 88 -15.69 13.85 -5.12
CA ALA A 88 -15.11 13.78 -3.78
C ALA A 88 -14.77 15.17 -3.25
N ALA A 89 -15.13 15.43 -2.00
CA ALA A 89 -14.66 16.60 -1.28
C ALA A 89 -13.16 16.44 -0.98
N GLN A 90 -12.39 17.52 -1.12
CA GLN A 90 -10.97 17.54 -0.82
C GLN A 90 -10.68 18.32 0.46
N SER A 91 -9.68 17.89 1.21
CA SER A 91 -9.24 18.51 2.45
C SER A 91 -7.76 18.21 2.71
N ASN A 92 -7.05 19.14 3.34
CA ASN A 92 -5.69 18.91 3.85
C ASN A 92 -5.68 18.57 5.35
N THR A 93 -6.86 18.41 5.95
CA THR A 93 -7.01 17.96 7.34
C THR A 93 -7.05 16.43 7.34
N PRO A 94 -6.05 15.73 7.92
CA PRO A 94 -6.00 14.27 7.93
C PRO A 94 -7.11 13.68 8.82
N ILE A 95 -7.58 12.48 8.47
CA ILE A 95 -8.55 11.71 9.26
C ILE A 95 -7.84 10.90 10.34
N GLY A 96 -6.64 10.40 10.04
CA GLY A 96 -5.78 9.63 10.95
C GLY A 96 -4.38 10.22 11.09
N SER A 97 -3.44 9.42 11.60
CA SER A 97 -2.02 9.80 11.65
C SER A 97 -1.41 9.77 10.26
N CYS A 98 -0.89 10.91 9.81
CA CYS A 98 -0.36 11.11 8.45
C CYS A 98 1.16 11.36 8.42
N GLY A 99 1.80 11.67 9.56
CA GLY A 99 3.25 11.86 9.65
C GLY A 99 3.83 13.10 8.94
N GLY A 100 3.07 13.74 8.05
CA GLY A 100 3.45 14.92 7.27
C GLY A 100 2.24 15.60 6.61
N ASP A 101 2.45 16.18 5.43
CA ASP A 101 1.39 16.79 4.63
C ASP A 101 0.38 15.74 4.16
N ALA A 102 -0.89 16.13 4.10
CA ALA A 102 -2.02 15.25 3.81
C ALA A 102 -2.86 15.80 2.67
N LEU A 103 -3.28 14.93 1.77
CA LEU A 103 -4.38 15.20 0.84
C LEU A 103 -5.46 14.14 1.04
N VAL A 104 -6.64 14.57 1.45
CA VAL A 104 -7.78 13.72 1.79
C VAL A 104 -8.89 13.92 0.77
N TYR A 105 -9.41 12.82 0.25
CA TYR A 105 -10.61 12.77 -0.58
C TYR A 105 -11.71 12.07 0.16
N THR A 106 -12.94 12.60 0.15
CA THR A 106 -14.09 11.99 0.81
C THR A 106 -15.31 12.00 -0.09
N TYR A 107 -15.97 10.86 -0.23
CA TYR A 107 -17.26 10.74 -0.92
C TYR A 107 -18.22 9.83 -0.17
N THR A 108 -19.52 10.09 -0.33
CA THR A 108 -20.58 9.33 0.31
C THR A 108 -21.54 8.80 -0.75
N SER A 109 -21.87 7.52 -0.64
CA SER A 109 -22.92 6.88 -1.44
C SER A 109 -24.04 6.40 -0.52
N SER A 110 -25.27 6.44 -1.01
CA SER A 110 -26.45 5.97 -0.28
C SER A 110 -27.21 4.94 -1.11
N VAL A 111 -27.37 3.73 -0.59
CA VAL A 111 -28.11 2.64 -1.22
C VAL A 111 -29.06 2.05 -0.20
N GLU A 112 -30.34 1.94 -0.55
CA GLU A 112 -31.39 1.32 0.29
C GLU A 112 -31.49 1.89 1.73
N GLY A 113 -31.20 3.17 1.91
CA GLY A 113 -31.26 3.84 3.21
C GLY A 113 -30.03 3.63 4.10
N GLN A 114 -29.03 2.89 3.62
CA GLN A 114 -27.70 2.83 4.21
C GLN A 114 -26.78 3.84 3.51
N THR A 115 -25.94 4.52 4.28
CA THR A 115 -24.93 5.45 3.73
C THR A 115 -23.55 4.93 4.01
N ILE A 116 -22.72 4.79 2.98
CA ILE A 116 -21.30 4.44 3.11
C ILE A 116 -20.50 5.66 2.68
N SER A 117 -19.67 6.18 3.59
CA SER A 117 -18.70 7.21 3.31
C SER A 117 -17.33 6.59 3.23
N ILE A 118 -16.63 6.88 2.15
CA ILE A 118 -15.25 6.46 1.91
C ILE A 118 -14.40 7.71 1.97
N ALA A 119 -13.30 7.63 2.71
CA ALA A 119 -12.26 8.62 2.66
C ALA A 119 -10.91 7.95 2.44
N TYR A 120 -10.15 8.43 1.47
CA TYR A 120 -8.77 8.04 1.33
C TYR A 120 -7.87 9.25 1.52
N GLN A 121 -6.69 9.03 2.06
CA GLN A 121 -5.68 10.06 2.19
C GLN A 121 -4.34 9.57 1.69
N ILE A 122 -3.61 10.50 1.08
CA ILE A 122 -2.22 10.35 0.67
C ILE A 122 -1.40 11.27 1.57
N CYS A 123 -0.34 10.72 2.14
CA CYS A 123 0.59 11.45 2.97
C CYS A 123 2.01 11.33 2.44
N GLU A 124 2.82 12.35 2.72
CA GLU A 124 4.23 12.36 2.38
C GLU A 124 5.11 12.51 3.62
N THR A 125 6.16 11.69 3.68
CA THR A 125 7.28 11.85 4.63
C THR A 125 8.58 12.08 3.87
N SER A 126 9.75 12.07 4.53
CA SER A 126 11.03 12.27 3.83
C SER A 126 11.33 11.23 2.74
N ASP A 127 10.95 9.98 2.98
CA ASP A 127 11.46 8.80 2.28
C ASP A 127 10.36 7.88 1.75
N LYS A 128 9.09 8.13 2.07
CA LYS A 128 7.95 7.34 1.62
C LYS A 128 6.69 8.17 1.40
N TYR A 129 5.80 7.62 0.58
CA TYR A 129 4.38 7.95 0.54
C TYR A 129 3.60 6.97 1.42
N ILE A 130 2.52 7.45 2.03
CA ILE A 130 1.60 6.64 2.84
C ILE A 130 0.22 6.79 2.23
N PHE A 131 -0.46 5.67 2.05
CA PHE A 131 -1.80 5.59 1.48
C PHE A 131 -2.72 4.94 2.50
N GLN A 132 -3.82 5.60 2.84
CA GLN A 132 -4.78 5.08 3.81
C GLN A 132 -6.19 5.18 3.28
N LEU A 133 -7.01 4.18 3.60
CA LEU A 133 -8.44 4.15 3.29
C LEU A 133 -9.22 3.99 4.59
N PHE A 134 -10.22 4.82 4.75
CA PHE A 134 -11.12 4.85 5.88
C PHE A 134 -12.57 4.69 5.42
N ILE A 135 -13.37 4.02 6.23
CA ILE A 135 -14.79 3.80 5.95
C ILE A 135 -15.65 4.21 7.15
N SER A 136 -16.76 4.87 6.85
CA SER A 136 -17.80 5.25 7.81
C SER A 136 -19.15 4.77 7.30
N GLU A 137 -19.92 4.12 8.16
CA GLU A 137 -21.25 3.61 7.86
C GLU A 137 -22.31 4.38 8.65
N ASN A 138 -23.36 4.82 7.97
CA ASN A 138 -24.50 5.52 8.58
C ASN A 138 -24.11 6.75 9.42
N GLY A 139 -23.01 7.41 9.04
CA GLY A 139 -22.48 8.59 9.73
C GLY A 139 -21.72 8.29 11.03
N SER A 140 -21.25 7.06 11.21
CA SER A 140 -20.30 6.71 12.28
C SER A 140 -18.94 7.38 12.07
N ASP A 141 -18.05 7.22 13.06
CA ASP A 141 -16.65 7.63 12.89
C ASP A 141 -15.97 6.81 11.78
N PHE A 142 -15.00 7.44 11.11
CA PHE A 142 -14.16 6.77 10.13
C PHE A 142 -13.25 5.73 10.80
N ASN A 143 -13.31 4.50 10.32
CA ASN A 143 -12.44 3.42 10.74
C ASN A 143 -11.43 3.11 9.64
N GLU A 144 -10.18 2.90 10.01
CA GLU A 144 -9.14 2.52 9.06
C GLU A 144 -9.44 1.11 8.52
N PHE A 145 -9.50 1.01 7.19
CA PHE A 145 -9.72 -0.23 6.47
C PHE A 145 -8.43 -0.75 5.85
N MET A 146 -7.57 0.17 5.38
CA MET A 146 -6.30 -0.15 4.75
C MET A 146 -5.25 0.89 5.10
N TYR A 147 -4.03 0.40 5.27
CA TYR A 147 -2.82 1.20 5.44
C TYR A 147 -1.74 0.67 4.50
N ALA A 148 -1.07 1.54 3.75
CA ALA A 148 0.05 1.16 2.90
C ALA A 148 1.16 2.20 2.91
N GLU A 149 2.39 1.74 2.73
CA GLU A 149 3.56 2.58 2.55
C GLU A 149 4.32 2.15 1.30
N GLU A 150 4.86 3.14 0.59
CA GLU A 150 5.79 2.90 -0.51
C GLU A 150 6.95 3.88 -0.45
N THR A 151 8.16 3.35 -0.56
CA THR A 151 9.39 4.15 -0.58
C THR A 151 9.45 5.04 -1.81
N LYS A 152 10.04 6.23 -1.65
CA LYS A 152 10.39 7.10 -2.76
C LYS A 152 11.69 6.62 -3.39
N GLY A 153 11.71 6.43 -4.69
CA GLY A 153 12.94 6.12 -5.41
C GLY A 153 12.69 5.37 -6.70
N GLU A 154 13.78 4.88 -7.29
CA GLU A 154 13.74 4.07 -8.51
C GLU A 154 13.28 2.63 -8.24
N ARG A 155 13.39 2.16 -6.99
CA ARG A 155 12.99 0.81 -6.60
C ARG A 155 11.66 0.85 -5.89
N ARG A 156 10.78 -0.04 -6.30
CA ARG A 156 9.48 -0.23 -5.66
C ARG A 156 9.67 -1.10 -4.43
N GLN A 157 9.48 -0.52 -3.26
CA GLN A 157 9.47 -1.24 -1.99
C GLN A 157 8.37 -0.68 -1.12
N GLY A 158 7.57 -1.56 -0.54
CA GLY A 158 6.44 -1.15 0.26
C GLY A 158 5.69 -2.30 0.91
N PHE A 159 4.62 -1.94 1.61
CA PHE A 159 3.67 -2.89 2.15
C PHE A 159 2.27 -2.32 2.19
N MET A 160 1.27 -3.20 2.23
CA MET A 160 -0.13 -2.87 2.38
C MET A 160 -0.76 -3.83 3.40
N GLU A 161 -1.48 -3.27 4.35
CA GLU A 161 -2.23 -3.94 5.39
C GLU A 161 -3.72 -3.66 5.19
N ILE A 162 -4.52 -4.73 5.17
CA ILE A 162 -5.98 -4.64 5.12
C ILE A 162 -6.50 -5.14 6.47
N TYR A 163 -7.24 -4.32 7.20
CA TYR A 163 -7.67 -4.62 8.57
C TYR A 163 -8.98 -5.40 8.66
N ALA A 164 -9.75 -5.47 7.56
CA ALA A 164 -11.05 -6.12 7.54
C ALA A 164 -11.30 -6.87 6.23
N ALA A 165 -11.97 -8.03 6.31
CA ALA A 165 -12.32 -8.84 5.14
C ALA A 165 -13.48 -8.23 4.34
N ASP A 166 -14.38 -7.52 5.03
CA ASP A 166 -15.49 -6.76 4.45
C ASP A 166 -15.50 -5.34 5.02
N ILE A 167 -16.07 -4.40 4.27
CA ILE A 167 -16.33 -3.03 4.70
C ILE A 167 -17.10 -3.00 6.02
N SER A 168 -18.09 -3.90 6.20
CA SER A 168 -18.89 -3.96 7.42
C SER A 168 -18.09 -4.34 8.67
N ASP A 169 -16.88 -4.88 8.48
CA ASP A 169 -15.98 -5.30 9.57
C ASP A 169 -14.90 -4.23 9.85
N ALA A 170 -14.92 -3.08 9.16
CA ALA A 170 -13.97 -2.00 9.39
C ALA A 170 -13.99 -1.53 10.86
N GLY A 171 -12.81 -1.39 11.47
CA GLY A 171 -12.67 -0.96 12.87
C GLY A 171 -12.90 -2.04 13.93
N THR A 172 -13.15 -3.30 13.53
CA THR A 172 -13.36 -4.42 14.48
C THR A 172 -12.06 -5.01 15.04
N GLY A 173 -10.90 -4.68 14.48
CA GLY A 173 -9.61 -5.19 14.92
C GLY A 173 -8.44 -4.25 14.63
N SER A 174 -7.36 -4.37 15.41
CA SER A 174 -6.09 -3.65 15.20
C SER A 174 -5.03 -4.50 14.50
N THR A 175 -5.37 -5.74 14.13
CA THR A 175 -4.47 -6.70 13.48
C THR A 175 -4.89 -6.81 12.02
N PRO A 176 -3.98 -6.65 11.05
CA PRO A 176 -4.33 -6.76 9.64
C PRO A 176 -4.83 -8.17 9.33
N PHE A 177 -6.00 -8.28 8.69
CA PHE A 177 -6.56 -9.52 8.15
C PHE A 177 -5.63 -10.15 7.13
N ILE A 178 -5.08 -9.33 6.23
CA ILE A 178 -4.09 -9.73 5.24
C ILE A 178 -3.06 -8.61 5.09
N LYS A 179 -1.81 -9.01 4.85
CA LYS A 179 -0.69 -8.12 4.59
C LYS A 179 0.01 -8.53 3.31
N TYR A 180 0.31 -7.54 2.48
CA TYR A 180 1.11 -7.63 1.29
C TYR A 180 2.42 -6.89 1.55
N THR A 181 3.55 -7.46 1.16
CA THR A 181 4.83 -6.75 1.11
C THR A 181 5.47 -6.96 -0.24
N TRP A 182 6.22 -5.96 -0.69
CA TRP A 182 6.94 -6.05 -1.94
C TRP A 182 8.30 -5.37 -1.91
N GLU A 183 9.22 -5.92 -2.70
CA GLU A 183 10.53 -5.32 -2.94
C GLU A 183 11.09 -5.69 -4.31
N GLU A 184 11.55 -4.66 -5.03
CA GLU A 184 12.28 -4.79 -6.29
C GLU A 184 13.79 -4.78 -6.06
N SER A 185 14.44 -5.86 -6.47
CA SER A 185 15.89 -6.03 -6.41
C SER A 185 16.62 -5.26 -7.53
N THR A 186 17.94 -5.13 -7.38
CA THR A 186 18.81 -4.42 -8.34
C THR A 186 18.79 -5.02 -9.75
N ASP A 187 18.53 -6.31 -9.85
CA ASP A 187 18.53 -7.10 -11.09
C ASP A 187 17.16 -7.12 -11.77
N GLY A 188 16.18 -6.40 -11.21
CA GLY A 188 14.79 -6.39 -11.69
C GLY A 188 13.97 -7.59 -11.21
N THR A 189 14.50 -8.43 -10.32
CA THR A 189 13.72 -9.46 -9.64
C THR A 189 12.80 -8.79 -8.62
N PHE A 190 11.57 -9.25 -8.57
CA PHE A 190 10.54 -8.70 -7.72
C PHE A 190 10.05 -9.77 -6.74
N GLU A 191 10.16 -9.51 -5.43
CA GLU A 191 9.59 -10.36 -4.39
C GLU A 191 8.26 -9.78 -3.89
N PHE A 192 7.22 -10.61 -3.89
CA PHE A 192 5.93 -10.34 -3.28
C PHE A 192 5.66 -11.36 -2.18
N ILE A 193 5.23 -10.89 -1.01
CA ILE A 193 4.82 -11.78 0.09
C ILE A 193 3.41 -11.40 0.53
N VAL A 194 2.56 -12.41 0.68
CA VAL A 194 1.21 -12.28 1.22
C VAL A 194 1.11 -13.11 2.49
N THR A 195 0.72 -12.50 3.61
CA THR A 195 0.53 -13.19 4.90
C THR A 195 -0.84 -12.87 5.47
N ASP A 196 -1.44 -13.82 6.18
CA ASP A 196 -2.66 -13.57 6.95
C ASP A 196 -2.34 -13.07 8.38
N ASN A 197 -3.39 -12.74 9.12
CA ASN A 197 -3.28 -12.27 10.50
C ASN A 197 -2.72 -13.31 11.50
N SER A 198 -2.83 -14.59 11.17
CA SER A 198 -2.40 -15.68 12.04
C SER A 198 -0.91 -16.00 11.87
N GLY A 199 -0.33 -15.63 10.72
CA GLY A 199 1.00 -16.04 10.30
C GLY A 199 1.07 -17.52 9.92
N GLU A 200 -0.07 -18.21 9.88
CA GLU A 200 -0.15 -19.60 9.42
C GLU A 200 -0.13 -19.68 7.90
N PHE A 201 -0.64 -18.66 7.21
CA PHE A 201 -0.59 -18.55 5.76
C PHE A 201 0.53 -17.60 5.35
N GLN A 202 1.37 -18.06 4.42
CA GLN A 202 2.29 -17.21 3.69
C GLN A 202 2.41 -17.68 2.24
N LEU A 203 2.31 -16.74 1.30
CA LEU A 203 2.60 -16.94 -0.11
C LEU A 203 3.74 -16.00 -0.48
N THR A 204 4.91 -16.56 -0.79
CA THR A 204 6.05 -15.82 -1.34
C THR A 204 6.11 -16.05 -2.83
N ILE A 205 6.24 -15.00 -3.63
CA ILE A 205 6.31 -15.05 -5.10
C ILE A 205 7.52 -14.24 -5.52
N ASN A 206 8.40 -14.85 -6.31
CA ASN A 206 9.54 -14.21 -6.92
C ASN A 206 9.32 -14.15 -8.43
N VAL A 207 9.33 -12.94 -9.00
CA VAL A 207 9.17 -12.69 -10.43
C VAL A 207 10.47 -12.14 -10.99
N ASN A 208 11.09 -12.86 -11.91
CA ASN A 208 12.30 -12.41 -12.60
C ASN A 208 11.96 -11.32 -13.62
N SER A 209 12.99 -10.62 -14.10
CA SER A 209 12.84 -9.56 -15.11
C SER A 209 12.21 -10.03 -16.44
N ASP A 210 12.35 -11.32 -16.78
CA ASP A 210 11.75 -11.95 -17.96
C ASP A 210 10.34 -12.48 -17.70
N GLN A 211 9.77 -12.19 -16.52
CA GLN A 211 8.47 -12.64 -16.03
C GLN A 211 8.35 -14.13 -15.71
N SER A 212 9.43 -14.91 -15.82
CA SER A 212 9.48 -16.23 -15.18
C SER A 212 9.53 -16.07 -13.66
N GLY A 213 9.34 -17.15 -12.90
CA GLY A 213 9.46 -17.03 -11.45
C GLY A 213 9.21 -18.29 -10.67
N SER A 214 9.12 -18.11 -9.36
CA SER A 214 8.81 -19.15 -8.39
C SER A 214 7.82 -18.68 -7.34
N LEU A 215 7.14 -19.62 -6.71
CA LEU A 215 6.32 -19.36 -5.54
C LEU A 215 6.53 -20.43 -4.48
N ASP A 216 6.44 -19.99 -3.23
CA ASP A 216 6.41 -20.83 -2.04
C ASP A 216 5.09 -20.57 -1.31
N TYR A 217 4.40 -21.63 -0.95
CA TYR A 217 3.12 -21.60 -0.28
C TYR A 217 3.18 -22.36 1.04
N VAL A 218 3.04 -21.62 2.12
CA VAL A 218 3.15 -22.08 3.52
C VAL A 218 1.76 -22.06 4.15
N VAL A 219 1.40 -23.16 4.82
CA VAL A 219 0.15 -23.30 5.57
C VAL A 219 0.44 -23.90 6.94
N SER A 220 -0.15 -23.32 7.99
CA SER A 220 0.12 -23.66 9.39
C SER A 220 1.61 -23.67 9.70
N GLY A 221 2.36 -22.72 9.12
CA GLY A 221 3.79 -22.55 9.30
C GLY A 221 4.68 -23.59 8.60
N ASN A 222 4.10 -24.52 7.83
CA ASN A 222 4.84 -25.52 7.06
C ASN A 222 4.76 -25.22 5.58
N LEU A 223 5.89 -25.31 4.88
CA LEU A 223 5.93 -25.29 3.44
C LEU A 223 5.09 -26.45 2.91
N SER A 224 4.07 -26.14 2.11
CA SER A 224 3.11 -27.11 1.58
C SER A 224 3.25 -27.28 0.07
N TYR A 225 3.66 -26.23 -0.63
CA TYR A 225 3.79 -26.25 -2.08
C TYR A 225 4.87 -25.27 -2.55
N GLU A 226 5.72 -25.71 -3.46
CA GLU A 226 6.66 -24.89 -4.21
C GLU A 226 6.39 -25.06 -5.70
N ALA A 227 6.53 -24.00 -6.48
CA ALA A 227 6.40 -24.10 -7.92
C ALA A 227 7.26 -23.08 -8.65
N THR A 228 7.50 -23.36 -9.93
CA THR A 228 8.10 -22.41 -10.87
C THR A 228 7.21 -22.28 -12.11
N TRP A 229 7.38 -21.16 -12.84
CA TRP A 229 6.83 -20.97 -14.17
C TRP A 229 7.86 -20.30 -15.08
N ASN A 230 7.75 -20.55 -16.38
CA ASN A 230 8.53 -19.89 -17.42
C ASN A 230 7.92 -18.52 -17.79
N ALA A 231 8.67 -17.71 -18.54
CA ALA A 231 8.29 -16.36 -18.95
C ALA A 231 6.89 -16.22 -19.59
N THR A 232 6.37 -17.29 -20.21
CA THR A 232 5.06 -17.28 -20.87
C THR A 232 3.93 -17.85 -20.02
N GLY A 233 4.21 -18.38 -18.81
CA GLY A 233 3.21 -19.03 -17.98
C GLY A 233 2.67 -20.35 -18.56
N THR A 234 3.43 -21.02 -19.42
CA THR A 234 2.98 -22.23 -20.14
C THR A 234 3.67 -23.51 -19.67
N ALA A 235 4.73 -23.40 -18.88
CA ALA A 235 5.43 -24.55 -18.32
C ALA A 235 6.18 -24.18 -17.04
N GLY A 236 6.53 -25.19 -16.23
CA GLY A 236 7.33 -25.02 -15.03
C GLY A 236 7.45 -26.30 -14.22
N THR A 237 7.78 -26.17 -12.93
CA THR A 237 7.92 -27.28 -11.98
C THR A 237 6.98 -27.12 -10.80
N TYR A 238 6.77 -28.20 -10.05
CA TYR A 238 6.06 -28.18 -8.78
C TYR A 238 6.64 -29.21 -7.81
N ILE A 239 6.49 -28.93 -6.51
CA ILE A 239 6.79 -29.85 -5.40
C ILE A 239 5.70 -29.68 -4.34
N TYR A 240 5.09 -30.78 -3.89
CA TYR A 240 4.17 -30.81 -2.77
C TYR A 240 4.84 -31.44 -1.55
N TYR A 241 4.54 -30.87 -0.39
CA TYR A 241 5.07 -31.29 0.90
C TYR A 241 3.93 -31.71 1.84
N ASP A 242 4.18 -32.69 2.70
CA ASP A 242 3.30 -32.98 3.84
C ASP A 242 3.59 -32.05 5.03
N SER A 243 2.82 -32.19 6.11
CA SER A 243 2.98 -31.39 7.32
C SER A 243 4.28 -31.62 8.09
N GLU A 244 5.05 -32.66 7.75
CA GLU A 244 6.36 -32.95 8.32
C GLU A 244 7.51 -32.41 7.43
N GLY A 245 7.17 -31.82 6.28
CA GLY A 245 8.12 -31.29 5.30
C GLY A 245 8.68 -32.35 4.35
N ASN A 246 8.08 -33.54 4.27
CA ASN A 246 8.50 -34.55 3.30
C ASN A 246 7.86 -34.29 1.94
N VAL A 247 8.64 -34.47 0.87
CA VAL A 247 8.12 -34.42 -0.50
C VAL A 247 7.13 -35.56 -0.72
N THR A 248 5.91 -35.22 -1.13
CA THR A 248 4.83 -36.17 -1.45
C THR A 248 4.60 -36.32 -2.95
N ALA A 249 4.91 -35.29 -3.74
CA ALA A 249 4.88 -35.30 -5.19
C ALA A 249 5.78 -34.19 -5.76
N GLU A 250 6.39 -34.43 -6.92
CA GLU A 250 7.17 -33.43 -7.64
C GLU A 250 7.12 -33.72 -9.15
N GLY A 251 7.32 -32.69 -9.98
CA GLY A 251 7.37 -32.88 -11.43
C GLY A 251 7.41 -31.59 -12.23
N ASN A 252 7.24 -31.74 -13.55
CA ASN A 252 7.04 -30.64 -14.48
C ASN A 252 5.55 -30.51 -14.83
N TRP A 253 5.12 -29.30 -15.15
CA TRP A 253 3.82 -29.02 -15.77
C TRP A 253 4.01 -28.21 -17.05
N PRO A 254 3.21 -28.43 -18.11
CA PRO A 254 2.36 -29.63 -18.28
C PRO A 254 3.22 -30.91 -18.24
N ALA A 255 2.64 -32.01 -17.75
CA ALA A 255 3.32 -33.30 -17.76
C ALA A 255 3.73 -33.69 -19.20
N GLN A 256 4.97 -34.16 -19.38
CA GLN A 256 5.47 -34.67 -20.67
C GLN A 256 4.97 -36.08 -20.98
#